data_AF-A0A7Y5NT12-F1
#
_entry.id   AF-A0A7Y5NT12-F1
#
_cell.length_a   1.000
_cell.length_b   1.000
_cell.length_c   1.000
_cell.angle_alpha   90.00
_cell.angle_beta   90.00
_cell.angle_gamma   90.00
#
_symmetry.space_group_name_H-M   'P 1'
#
loop_
_entity.id
_entity.type
_entity.pdbx_description
1 polymer ?
#
loop_
_entity_poly.entity_id
_entity_poly.type
_entity_poly.pdbx_seq_one_letter_code
_entity_poly.pdbx_strand_id
1 'polypeptide(L)'
;MSAPRTRRRWLELLRRTAGISEPTGAMDDAHLWEARERAAKATQEAEKLGERVVATTARQRTNIEAALERANNVLSRRDALSNRLKHVEDALERLGVVGLNAGLEGARTTEPLGRGLTLVAEEVRGHVSRGSDAAGDLGGHIHELLEVAGDLAQRIERVQRDAQELATDATQLKVCVQASQAGLQDLESRLRKATGLDPETAKYIALVGDHAKGLLGALSALEASGSRQAAVALVPLLAPVMKVLSGIISEEAESGGSGSSA
;
A
#
# COMPACT_ATOMS: atom_id res chain seq x y z
N MET A 1 40.23 5.68 -58.00
CA MET A 1 39.14 6.61 -57.64
C MET A 1 37.90 6.26 -58.46
N SER A 2 36.88 5.61 -57.86
CA SER A 2 35.46 5.69 -58.27
C SER A 2 34.60 4.71 -57.49
N ALA A 3 33.99 5.21 -56.42
CA ALA A 3 32.65 4.85 -55.96
C ALA A 3 32.08 6.14 -55.34
N PRO A 4 30.75 6.40 -55.25
CA PRO A 4 29.62 5.52 -55.57
C PRO A 4 28.40 6.27 -56.19
N ARG A 5 27.99 5.95 -57.43
CA ARG A 5 26.69 6.44 -57.97
C ARG A 5 25.49 5.60 -57.55
N THR A 6 25.70 4.35 -57.14
CA THR A 6 24.65 3.41 -56.76
C THR A 6 24.19 3.53 -55.30
N ARG A 7 25.07 3.92 -54.36
CA ARG A 7 24.70 4.12 -52.94
C ARG A 7 23.78 5.32 -52.73
N ARG A 8 24.06 6.45 -53.39
CA ARG A 8 23.20 7.65 -53.32
C ARG A 8 21.83 7.38 -53.93
N ARG A 9 21.77 6.66 -55.05
CA ARG A 9 20.51 6.27 -55.69
C ARG A 9 19.70 5.29 -54.84
N TRP A 10 20.35 4.41 -54.08
CA TRP A 10 19.70 3.52 -53.10
C TRP A 10 19.14 4.28 -51.90
N LEU A 11 19.89 5.24 -51.35
CA LEU A 11 19.44 6.10 -50.26
C LEU A 11 18.34 7.08 -50.70
N GLU A 12 18.42 7.62 -51.91
CA GLU A 12 17.36 8.44 -52.51
C GLU A 12 16.12 7.62 -52.84
N LEU A 13 16.27 6.37 -53.28
CA LEU A 13 15.14 5.46 -53.44
C LEU A 13 14.51 5.14 -52.09
N LEU A 14 15.28 4.79 -51.06
CA LEU A 14 14.76 4.61 -49.69
C LEU A 14 14.04 5.84 -49.15
N ARG A 15 14.56 7.04 -49.44
CA ARG A 15 13.99 8.32 -48.98
C ARG A 15 12.81 8.80 -49.83
N ARG A 16 12.67 8.30 -51.06
CA ARG A 16 11.55 8.55 -51.98
C ARG A 16 10.45 7.49 -51.87
N THR A 17 10.80 6.25 -51.51
CA THR A 17 9.86 5.17 -51.14
C THR A 17 9.34 5.35 -49.72
N ALA A 18 10.15 5.93 -48.83
CA ALA A 18 9.66 6.58 -47.64
C ALA A 18 9.08 7.95 -48.01
N GLY A 19 8.06 7.96 -48.87
CA GLY A 19 7.13 9.07 -48.98
C GLY A 19 6.51 9.27 -47.59
N ILE A 20 7.23 9.97 -46.72
CA ILE A 20 6.80 10.36 -45.38
C ILE A 20 5.85 11.54 -45.61
N SER A 21 4.69 11.22 -46.18
CA SER A 21 3.46 11.88 -45.81
C SER A 21 2.89 11.02 -44.68
N GLU A 22 3.32 11.33 -43.46
CA GLU A 22 2.75 10.92 -42.16
C GLU A 22 2.47 9.42 -41.89
N PRO A 23 3.49 8.55 -41.73
CA PRO A 23 3.39 7.35 -40.89
C PRO A 23 3.48 7.68 -39.38
N THR A 24 3.75 8.94 -39.02
CA THR A 24 3.73 9.43 -37.64
C THR A 24 2.35 9.33 -37.01
N GLY A 25 1.27 9.67 -37.74
CA GLY A 25 -0.09 9.66 -37.20
C GLY A 25 -0.54 8.30 -36.65
N ALA A 26 -0.37 7.22 -37.42
CA ALA A 26 -0.80 5.88 -37.00
C ALA A 26 0.05 5.32 -35.84
N MET A 27 1.35 5.64 -35.78
CA MET A 27 2.19 5.26 -34.63
C MET A 27 1.85 6.09 -33.39
N ASP A 28 1.61 7.40 -33.55
CA ASP A 28 1.21 8.30 -32.48
C ASP A 28 -0.16 7.88 -31.91
N ASP A 29 -1.10 7.50 -32.77
CA ASP A 29 -2.41 6.94 -32.40
C ASP A 29 -2.28 5.61 -31.65
N ALA A 30 -1.39 4.72 -32.11
CA ALA A 30 -1.09 3.48 -31.42
C ALA A 30 -0.51 3.70 -30.01
N HIS A 31 0.36 4.70 -29.85
CA HIS A 31 0.90 5.10 -28.56
C HIS A 31 -0.18 5.67 -27.62
N LEU A 32 -1.16 6.41 -28.15
CA LEU A 32 -2.32 6.89 -27.38
C LEU A 32 -3.17 5.74 -26.85
N TRP A 33 -3.41 4.71 -27.67
CA TRP A 33 -4.12 3.49 -27.26
C TRP A 33 -3.36 2.72 -26.17
N GLU A 34 -2.05 2.59 -26.29
CA GLU A 34 -1.22 1.93 -25.28
C GLU A 34 -1.19 2.71 -23.96
N ALA A 35 -1.08 4.04 -24.01
CA ALA A 35 -1.15 4.90 -22.83
C ALA A 35 -2.50 4.77 -22.11
N ARG A 36 -3.59 4.70 -22.87
CA ARG A 36 -4.94 4.48 -22.37
C ARG A 36 -5.10 3.10 -21.72
N GLU A 37 -4.61 2.05 -22.34
CA GLU A 37 -4.61 0.70 -21.76
C GLU A 37 -3.83 0.64 -20.44
N ARG A 38 -2.66 1.29 -20.39
CA ARG A 38 -1.88 1.42 -19.14
C ARG A 38 -2.66 2.17 -18.07
N ALA A 39 -3.34 3.27 -18.42
CA ALA A 39 -4.18 4.00 -17.49
C ALA A 39 -5.36 3.15 -17.00
N ALA A 40 -6.01 2.37 -17.87
CA ALA A 40 -7.10 1.47 -17.49
C ALA A 40 -6.64 0.41 -16.49
N LYS A 41 -5.49 -0.25 -16.74
CA LYS A 41 -4.90 -1.20 -15.80
C LYS A 41 -4.58 -0.56 -14.45
N ALA A 42 -3.95 0.63 -14.45
CA ALA A 42 -3.67 1.37 -13.23
C ALA A 42 -4.93 1.72 -12.44
N THR A 43 -6.03 2.12 -13.11
CA THR A 43 -7.31 2.39 -12.43
C THR A 43 -7.94 1.14 -11.84
N GLN A 44 -7.82 -0.02 -12.51
CA GLN A 44 -8.32 -1.30 -11.99
C GLN A 44 -7.52 -1.77 -10.76
N GLU A 45 -6.20 -1.57 -10.78
CA GLU A 45 -5.35 -1.84 -9.62
C GLU A 45 -5.68 -0.91 -8.45
N ALA A 46 -5.91 0.38 -8.73
CA ALA A 46 -6.35 1.36 -7.74
C ALA A 46 -7.71 1.00 -7.12
N GLU A 47 -8.64 0.46 -7.92
CA GLU A 47 -9.93 -0.03 -7.41
C GLU A 47 -9.75 -1.18 -6.40
N LYS A 48 -8.98 -2.21 -6.79
CA LYS A 48 -8.69 -3.37 -5.91
C LYS A 48 -7.97 -2.94 -4.62
N LEU A 49 -7.05 -1.98 -4.73
CA LEU A 49 -6.37 -1.39 -3.58
C LEU A 49 -7.36 -0.66 -2.67
N GLY A 50 -8.24 0.17 -3.24
CA GLY A 50 -9.29 0.89 -2.52
C GLY A 50 -10.24 -0.05 -1.78
N GLU A 51 -10.73 -1.11 -2.42
CA GLU A 51 -11.56 -2.14 -1.79
C GLU A 51 -10.86 -2.81 -0.61
N ARG A 52 -9.57 -3.13 -0.78
CA ARG A 52 -8.77 -3.73 0.28
C ARG A 52 -8.60 -2.77 1.46
N VAL A 53 -8.37 -1.48 1.21
CA VAL A 53 -8.28 -0.45 2.24
C VAL A 53 -9.60 -0.38 3.02
N VAL A 54 -10.76 -0.30 2.34
CA VAL A 54 -12.07 -0.30 3.02
C VAL A 54 -12.24 -1.53 3.90
N ALA A 55 -11.91 -2.72 3.40
CA ALA A 55 -12.03 -3.97 4.14
C ALA A 55 -11.07 -4.07 5.33
N THR A 56 -9.85 -3.51 5.23
CA THR A 56 -8.91 -3.45 6.36
C THR A 56 -9.33 -2.42 7.40
N THR A 57 -9.80 -1.26 6.98
CA THR A 57 -10.27 -0.20 7.89
C THR A 57 -11.50 -0.66 8.68
N ALA A 58 -12.44 -1.37 8.04
CA ALA A 58 -13.58 -1.97 8.74
C ALA A 58 -13.15 -2.96 9.83
N ARG A 59 -12.17 -3.83 9.55
CA ARG A 59 -11.60 -4.76 10.54
C ARG A 59 -10.81 -4.05 11.64
N GLN A 60 -10.11 -2.97 11.30
CA GLN A 60 -9.46 -2.14 12.32
C GLN A 60 -10.48 -1.52 13.26
N ARG A 61 -11.61 -1.01 12.75
CA ARG A 61 -12.67 -0.42 13.58
C ARG A 61 -13.20 -1.41 14.61
N THR A 62 -13.47 -2.65 14.21
CA THR A 62 -13.94 -3.69 15.15
C THR A 62 -12.88 -4.02 16.21
N ASN A 63 -11.60 -4.03 15.83
CA ASN A 63 -10.50 -4.27 16.78
C ASN A 63 -10.31 -3.11 17.76
N ILE A 64 -10.47 -1.87 17.29
CA ILE A 64 -10.42 -0.64 18.08
C ILE A 64 -11.56 -0.62 19.09
N GLU A 65 -12.79 -0.91 18.66
CA GLU A 65 -13.95 -1.02 19.55
C GLU A 65 -13.73 -2.08 20.64
N ALA A 66 -13.20 -3.26 20.28
CA ALA A 66 -12.86 -4.30 21.25
C ALA A 66 -11.73 -3.88 22.21
N ALA A 67 -10.76 -3.09 21.74
CA ALA A 67 -9.67 -2.58 22.57
C ALA A 67 -10.16 -1.52 23.57
N LEU A 68 -11.06 -0.62 23.16
CA LEU A 68 -11.72 0.36 24.05
C LEU A 68 -12.50 -0.35 25.15
N GLU A 69 -13.29 -1.34 24.79
CA GLU A 69 -14.06 -2.12 25.76
C GLU A 69 -13.15 -2.81 26.78
N ARG A 70 -12.02 -3.38 26.35
CA ARG A 70 -11.04 -3.98 27.27
C ARG A 70 -10.38 -2.93 28.17
N ALA A 71 -10.03 -1.76 27.64
CA ALA A 71 -9.46 -0.67 28.45
C ALA A 71 -10.44 -0.20 29.53
N ASN A 72 -11.71 0.01 29.17
CA ASN A 72 -12.78 0.37 30.12
C ASN A 72 -13.00 -0.71 31.18
N ASN A 73 -12.93 -1.99 30.81
CA ASN A 73 -13.02 -3.10 31.76
C ASN A 73 -11.83 -3.17 32.74
N VAL A 74 -10.63 -2.77 32.31
CA VAL A 74 -9.48 -2.65 33.22
C VAL A 74 -9.69 -1.51 34.21
N LEU A 75 -10.16 -0.36 33.73
CA LEU A 75 -10.47 0.80 34.57
C LEU A 75 -11.56 0.48 35.61
N SER A 76 -12.62 -0.24 35.23
CA SER A 76 -13.68 -0.61 36.18
C SER A 76 -13.24 -1.64 37.22
N ARG A 77 -12.43 -2.63 36.82
CA ARG A 77 -11.86 -3.63 37.75
C ARG A 77 -10.92 -2.99 38.76
N ARG A 78 -10.25 -1.90 38.39
CA ARG A 78 -9.40 -1.15 39.32
C ARG A 78 -10.19 -0.62 40.49
N ASP A 79 -11.36 -0.02 40.30
CA ASP A 79 -12.08 0.60 41.41
C ASP A 79 -12.47 -0.43 42.47
N ALA A 80 -12.85 -1.62 42.00
CA ALA A 80 -13.06 -2.77 42.88
C ALA A 80 -11.77 -3.19 43.61
N LEU A 81 -10.63 -3.20 42.93
CA LEU A 81 -9.34 -3.56 43.52
C LEU A 81 -8.86 -2.53 44.56
N SER A 82 -8.99 -1.23 44.26
CA SER A 82 -8.64 -0.14 45.18
C SER A 82 -9.51 -0.18 46.44
N ASN A 83 -10.80 -0.42 46.29
CA ASN A 83 -11.69 -0.59 47.44
C ASN A 83 -11.29 -1.81 48.28
N ARG A 84 -10.95 -2.94 47.65
CA ARG A 84 -10.47 -4.13 48.38
C ARG A 84 -9.16 -3.87 49.11
N LEU A 85 -8.24 -3.14 48.51
CA LEU A 85 -6.97 -2.78 49.13
C LEU A 85 -7.19 -1.92 50.39
N LYS A 86 -8.08 -0.92 50.33
CA LYS A 86 -8.48 -0.14 51.50
C LYS A 86 -9.04 -1.01 52.64
N HIS A 87 -9.86 -2.01 52.32
CA HIS A 87 -10.36 -2.94 53.33
C HIS A 87 -9.24 -3.78 53.97
N VAL A 88 -8.19 -4.11 53.21
CA VAL A 88 -7.01 -4.81 53.74
C VAL A 88 -6.22 -3.88 54.65
N GLU A 89 -6.00 -2.62 54.27
CA GLU A 89 -5.34 -1.61 55.11
C GLU A 89 -6.10 -1.41 56.43
N ASP A 90 -7.43 -1.24 56.38
CA ASP A 90 -8.28 -1.13 57.57
C ASP A 90 -8.20 -2.37 58.47
N ALA A 91 -8.13 -3.56 57.88
CA ALA A 91 -8.01 -4.81 58.63
C ALA A 91 -6.64 -4.94 59.31
N LEU A 92 -5.56 -4.52 58.63
CA LEU A 92 -4.21 -4.48 59.18
C LEU A 92 -4.12 -3.47 60.33
N GLU A 93 -4.71 -2.29 60.19
CA GLU A 93 -4.76 -1.29 61.27
C GLU A 93 -5.48 -1.84 62.51
N ARG A 94 -6.64 -2.49 62.32
CA ARG A 94 -7.38 -3.15 63.41
C ARG A 94 -6.57 -4.26 64.06
N LEU A 95 -5.88 -5.08 63.27
CA LEU A 95 -5.00 -6.12 63.78
C LEU A 95 -3.82 -5.53 64.57
N GLY A 96 -3.29 -4.37 64.14
CA GLY A 96 -2.29 -3.62 64.88
C GLY A 96 -2.75 -3.21 66.27
N VAL A 97 -4.01 -2.74 66.40
CA VAL A 97 -4.63 -2.43 67.69
C VAL A 97 -4.79 -3.68 68.56
N VAL A 98 -5.20 -4.81 67.96
CA VAL A 98 -5.29 -6.10 68.68
C VAL A 98 -3.92 -6.54 69.19
N GLY A 99 -2.88 -6.45 68.36
CA GLY A 99 -1.50 -6.75 68.74
C GLY A 99 -1.01 -5.85 69.87
N LEU A 100 -1.30 -4.55 69.81
CA LEU A 100 -0.97 -3.60 70.88
C LEU A 100 -1.66 -3.95 72.21
N ASN A 101 -2.96 -4.23 72.17
CA ASN A 101 -3.73 -4.60 73.36
C ASN A 101 -3.22 -5.91 73.97
N ALA A 102 -2.89 -6.91 73.14
CA ALA A 102 -2.29 -8.16 73.58
C ALA A 102 -0.91 -7.92 74.25
N GLY A 103 -0.09 -7.04 73.68
CA GLY A 103 1.21 -6.67 74.26
C GLY A 103 1.08 -6.01 75.62
N LEU A 104 0.11 -5.10 75.79
CA LEU A 104 -0.20 -4.45 77.07
C LEU A 104 -0.68 -5.45 78.12
N GLU A 105 -1.54 -6.41 77.73
CA GLU A 105 -2.01 -7.46 78.63
C GLU A 105 -0.89 -8.44 78.99
N GLY A 106 0.01 -8.74 78.05
CA GLY A 106 1.21 -9.54 78.29
C GLY A 106 2.12 -8.90 79.32
N ALA A 107 2.29 -7.58 79.27
CA ALA A 107 3.06 -6.82 80.26
C ALA A 107 2.42 -6.77 81.66
N ARG A 108 1.09 -6.94 81.76
CA ARG A 108 0.35 -6.99 83.03
C ARG A 108 0.30 -8.39 83.64
N THR A 109 0.44 -9.43 82.83
CA THR A 109 0.33 -10.82 83.25
C THR A 109 1.63 -11.32 83.84
N THR A 110 1.57 -12.16 84.88
CA THR A 110 2.75 -12.78 85.48
C THR A 110 3.40 -13.84 84.58
N GLU A 111 4.66 -14.16 84.88
CA GLU A 111 5.40 -15.15 84.11
C GLU A 111 4.90 -16.59 84.35
N PRO A 112 5.02 -17.49 83.33
CA PRO A 112 5.62 -17.29 82.01
C PRO A 112 4.64 -16.81 80.92
N LEU A 113 3.33 -16.78 81.21
CA LEU A 113 2.28 -16.51 80.22
C LEU A 113 2.37 -15.10 79.63
N GLY A 114 2.64 -14.08 80.45
CA GLY A 114 2.77 -12.70 79.99
C GLY A 114 3.89 -12.52 78.95
N ARG A 115 5.03 -13.20 79.16
CA ARG A 115 6.19 -13.17 78.25
C ARG A 115 5.86 -13.76 76.88
N GLY A 116 5.12 -14.86 76.83
CA GLY A 116 4.66 -15.46 75.58
C GLY A 116 3.70 -14.56 74.81
N LEU A 117 2.77 -13.92 75.51
CA LEU A 117 1.79 -13.01 74.91
C LEU A 117 2.47 -11.76 74.30
N THR A 118 3.48 -11.20 74.98
CA THR A 118 4.26 -10.07 74.45
C THR A 118 5.05 -10.43 73.18
N LEU A 119 5.64 -11.63 73.11
CA LEU A 119 6.37 -12.07 71.91
C LEU A 119 5.42 -12.22 70.70
N VAL A 120 4.25 -12.83 70.91
CA VAL A 120 3.24 -12.96 69.85
C VAL A 120 2.72 -11.58 69.42
N ALA A 121 2.48 -10.68 70.37
CA ALA A 121 2.05 -9.31 70.08
C ALA A 121 3.06 -8.57 69.20
N GLU A 122 4.36 -8.69 69.48
CA GLU A 122 5.40 -8.03 68.69
C GLU A 122 5.52 -8.63 67.28
N GLU A 123 5.41 -9.96 67.13
CA GLU A 123 5.39 -10.58 65.81
C GLU A 123 4.14 -10.17 65.01
N VAL A 124 2.96 -10.09 65.64
CA VAL A 124 1.74 -9.58 65.01
C VAL A 124 1.93 -8.14 64.54
N ARG A 125 2.51 -7.26 65.36
CA ARG A 125 2.81 -5.86 64.98
C ARG A 125 3.83 -5.80 63.83
N GLY A 126 4.84 -6.67 63.84
CA GLY A 126 5.79 -6.81 62.74
C GLY A 126 5.13 -7.24 61.43
N HIS A 127 4.20 -8.21 61.49
CA HIS A 127 3.41 -8.61 60.32
C HIS A 127 2.47 -7.51 59.83
N VAL A 128 1.84 -6.76 60.74
CA VAL A 128 0.98 -5.62 60.39
C VAL A 128 1.79 -4.56 59.65
N SER A 129 2.97 -4.18 60.17
CA SER A 129 3.85 -3.20 59.51
C SER A 129 4.23 -3.64 58.10
N ARG A 130 4.75 -4.87 57.95
CA ARG A 130 5.13 -5.42 56.64
C ARG A 130 3.94 -5.52 55.69
N GLY A 131 2.76 -5.87 56.21
CA GLY A 131 1.53 -5.95 55.45
C GLY A 131 1.07 -4.59 54.94
N SER A 132 1.16 -3.55 55.77
CA SER A 132 0.80 -2.18 55.40
C SER A 132 1.74 -1.61 54.35
N ASP A 133 3.04 -1.85 54.48
CA ASP A 133 4.03 -1.43 53.47
C ASP A 133 3.72 -2.10 52.11
N ALA A 134 3.48 -3.41 52.11
CA ALA A 134 3.12 -4.15 50.90
C ALA A 134 1.78 -3.69 50.30
N ALA A 135 0.80 -3.32 51.13
CA ALA A 135 -0.46 -2.75 50.66
C ALA A 135 -0.23 -1.38 49.99
N GLY A 136 0.62 -0.53 50.57
CA GLY A 136 1.02 0.75 49.98
C GLY A 136 1.69 0.59 48.61
N ASP A 137 2.65 -0.32 48.50
CA ASP A 137 3.33 -0.62 47.22
C ASP A 137 2.34 -1.11 46.15
N LEU A 138 1.43 -2.01 46.53
CA LEU A 138 0.35 -2.46 45.64
C LEU A 138 -0.56 -1.30 45.21
N GLY A 139 -0.86 -0.38 46.11
CA GLY A 139 -1.61 0.84 45.82
C GLY A 139 -0.91 1.72 44.78
N GLY A 140 0.40 1.88 44.90
CA GLY A 140 1.26 2.58 43.93
C GLY A 140 1.20 1.94 42.55
N HIS A 141 1.42 0.62 42.46
CA HIS A 141 1.34 -0.09 41.18
C HIS A 141 -0.05 -0.05 40.52
N ILE A 142 -1.12 -0.10 41.32
CA ILE A 142 -2.48 0.08 40.82
C ILE A 142 -2.66 1.48 40.24
N HIS A 143 -2.05 2.52 40.84
CA HIS A 143 -2.10 3.87 40.32
C HIS A 143 -1.35 4.02 38.99
N GLU A 144 -0.14 3.46 38.88
CA GLU A 144 0.63 3.46 37.62
C GLU A 144 -0.14 2.77 36.49
N LEU A 145 -0.79 1.64 36.79
CA LEU A 145 -1.64 0.93 35.82
C LEU A 145 -2.80 1.78 35.30
N LEU A 146 -3.30 2.74 36.08
CA LEU A 146 -4.36 3.65 35.64
C LEU A 146 -3.87 4.68 34.65
N GLU A 147 -2.71 5.27 34.91
CA GLU A 147 -2.13 6.25 34.00
C GLU A 147 -1.91 5.59 32.63
N VAL A 148 -1.32 4.39 32.63
CA VAL A 148 -1.11 3.61 31.40
C VAL A 148 -2.43 3.25 30.72
N ALA A 149 -3.45 2.83 31.47
CA ALA A 149 -4.76 2.47 30.91
C ALA A 149 -5.51 3.70 30.35
N GLY A 150 -5.42 4.85 31.01
CA GLY A 150 -6.00 6.11 30.55
C GLY A 150 -5.31 6.62 29.28
N ASP A 151 -3.98 6.59 29.25
CA ASP A 151 -3.19 6.92 28.06
C ASP A 151 -3.52 5.98 26.90
N LEU A 152 -3.69 4.69 27.18
CA LEU A 152 -4.09 3.71 26.18
C LEU A 152 -5.48 4.02 25.62
N ALA A 153 -6.46 4.33 26.48
CA ALA A 153 -7.80 4.71 26.04
C ALA A 153 -7.76 5.95 25.11
N GLN A 154 -7.04 7.01 25.50
CA GLN A 154 -6.88 8.20 24.66
C GLN A 154 -6.20 7.91 23.32
N ARG A 155 -5.19 7.04 23.31
CA ARG A 155 -4.52 6.61 22.07
C ARG A 155 -5.48 5.84 21.17
N ILE A 156 -6.28 4.94 21.74
CA ILE A 156 -7.27 4.17 20.96
C ILE A 156 -8.34 5.10 20.37
N GLU A 157 -8.81 6.11 21.11
CA GLU A 157 -9.74 7.12 20.58
C GLU A 157 -9.14 7.93 19.42
N ARG A 158 -7.85 8.27 19.46
CA ARG A 158 -7.17 8.89 18.32
C ARG A 158 -7.14 7.96 17.12
N VAL A 159 -6.74 6.71 17.31
CA VAL A 159 -6.72 5.70 16.24
C VAL A 159 -8.12 5.46 15.67
N GLN A 160 -9.18 5.55 16.49
CA GLN A 160 -10.57 5.47 16.02
C GLN A 160 -10.92 6.62 15.07
N ARG A 161 -10.51 7.86 15.40
CA ARG A 161 -10.71 9.02 14.54
C ARG A 161 -9.94 8.90 13.23
N ASP A 162 -8.66 8.52 13.30
CA ASP A 162 -7.82 8.32 12.13
C ASP A 162 -8.40 7.22 11.21
N ALA A 163 -8.93 6.13 11.80
CA ALA A 163 -9.60 5.08 11.04
C ALA A 163 -10.89 5.56 10.36
N GLN A 164 -11.64 6.49 10.99
CA GLN A 164 -12.84 7.07 10.41
C GLN A 164 -12.49 8.01 9.24
N GLU A 165 -11.45 8.82 9.37
CA GLU A 165 -10.93 9.66 8.29
C GLU A 165 -10.45 8.79 7.11
N LEU A 166 -9.67 7.74 7.39
CA LEU A 166 -9.21 6.80 6.38
C LEU A 166 -10.37 6.08 5.67
N ALA A 167 -11.46 5.78 6.37
CA ALA A 167 -12.66 5.22 5.75
C ALA A 167 -13.30 6.21 4.77
N THR A 168 -13.42 7.48 5.16
CA THR A 168 -13.92 8.54 4.27
C THR A 168 -13.02 8.70 3.05
N ASP A 169 -11.70 8.78 3.22
CA ASP A 169 -10.74 8.89 2.11
C ASP A 169 -10.84 7.71 1.14
N ALA A 170 -11.02 6.49 1.66
CA ALA A 170 -11.19 5.30 0.84
C ALA A 170 -12.49 5.34 0.03
N THR A 171 -13.58 5.90 0.57
CA THR A 171 -14.82 6.10 -0.18
C THR A 171 -14.65 7.15 -1.29
N GLN A 172 -13.92 8.24 -1.01
CA GLN A 172 -13.61 9.26 -2.02
C GLN A 172 -12.73 8.70 -3.12
N LEU A 173 -11.71 7.92 -2.77
CA LEU A 173 -10.85 7.21 -3.72
C LEU A 173 -11.69 6.33 -4.65
N LYS A 174 -12.66 5.58 -4.11
CA LYS A 174 -13.57 4.76 -4.91
C LYS A 174 -14.36 5.59 -5.92
N VAL A 175 -14.90 6.74 -5.51
CA VAL A 175 -15.62 7.66 -6.42
C VAL A 175 -14.69 8.20 -7.50
N CYS A 176 -13.46 8.62 -7.15
CA CYS A 176 -12.47 9.10 -8.11
C CYS A 176 -12.05 8.03 -9.12
N VAL A 177 -11.88 6.79 -8.67
CA VAL A 177 -11.54 5.65 -9.54
C VAL A 177 -12.70 5.36 -10.51
N GLN A 178 -13.94 5.34 -10.02
CA GLN A 178 -15.12 5.15 -10.87
C GLN A 178 -15.27 6.26 -11.93
N ALA A 179 -15.04 7.51 -11.53
CA ALA A 179 -15.03 8.64 -12.47
C ALA A 179 -13.90 8.51 -13.51
N SER A 180 -12.72 8.04 -13.11
CA SER A 180 -11.59 7.80 -14.01
C SER A 180 -11.89 6.68 -15.00
N GLN A 181 -12.53 5.60 -14.57
CA GLN A 181 -12.97 4.51 -15.45
C GLN A 181 -14.00 4.99 -16.46
N ALA A 182 -14.99 5.78 -16.05
CA ALA A 182 -15.96 6.38 -16.97
C ALA A 182 -15.29 7.32 -17.98
N GLY A 183 -14.33 8.14 -17.53
CA GLY A 183 -13.54 9.01 -18.40
C GLY A 183 -12.69 8.23 -19.41
N LEU A 184 -12.08 7.12 -18.99
CA LEU A 184 -11.37 6.23 -19.90
C LEU A 184 -12.34 5.58 -20.90
N GLN A 185 -13.53 5.15 -20.51
CA GLN A 185 -14.52 4.62 -21.46
C GLN A 185 -14.93 5.67 -22.51
N ASP A 186 -15.16 6.92 -22.11
CA ASP A 186 -15.45 8.00 -23.05
C ASP A 186 -14.26 8.27 -23.99
N LEU A 187 -13.04 8.29 -23.45
CA LEU A 187 -11.81 8.40 -24.25
C LEU A 187 -11.69 7.26 -25.28
N GLU A 188 -12.23 6.07 -24.99
CA GLU A 188 -12.20 4.93 -25.92
C GLU A 188 -13.04 5.23 -27.15
N SER A 189 -14.26 5.67 -26.87
CA SER A 189 -15.24 6.04 -27.88
C SER A 189 -14.70 7.15 -28.77
N ARG A 190 -14.03 8.15 -28.16
CA ARG A 190 -13.41 9.26 -28.89
C ARG A 190 -12.21 8.82 -29.71
N LEU A 191 -11.29 8.04 -29.15
CA LEU A 191 -10.12 7.50 -29.87
C LEU A 191 -10.56 6.64 -31.05
N ARG A 192 -11.55 5.76 -30.85
CA ARG A 192 -12.10 4.94 -31.92
C ARG A 192 -12.72 5.78 -33.05
N LYS A 193 -13.42 6.86 -32.71
CA LYS A 193 -13.99 7.79 -33.71
C LYS A 193 -12.93 8.62 -34.44
N ALA A 194 -11.87 9.04 -33.73
CA ALA A 194 -10.84 9.92 -34.27
C ALA A 194 -9.80 9.17 -35.12
N THR A 195 -9.35 8.01 -34.64
CA THR A 195 -8.28 7.22 -35.28
C THR A 195 -8.82 6.20 -36.28
N GLY A 196 -10.10 5.82 -36.17
CA GLY A 196 -10.68 4.72 -36.95
C GLY A 196 -10.11 3.34 -36.59
N LEU A 197 -9.15 3.27 -35.67
CA LEU A 197 -8.50 2.06 -35.21
C LEU A 197 -9.32 1.43 -34.08
N ASP A 198 -9.31 0.09 -34.04
CA ASP A 198 -9.73 -0.66 -32.88
C ASP A 198 -8.54 -0.89 -31.92
N PRO A 199 -8.79 -1.19 -30.63
CA PRO A 199 -7.72 -1.35 -29.65
C PRO A 199 -6.74 -2.50 -29.98
N GLU A 200 -7.17 -3.52 -30.72
CA GLU A 200 -6.31 -4.64 -31.12
C GLU A 200 -5.36 -4.24 -32.25
N THR A 201 -5.86 -3.59 -33.30
CA THR A 201 -5.03 -3.12 -34.42
C THR A 201 -4.03 -2.07 -33.96
N ALA A 202 -4.43 -1.17 -33.06
CA ALA A 202 -3.52 -0.21 -32.45
C ALA A 202 -2.35 -0.89 -31.69
N LYS A 203 -2.62 -1.97 -30.95
CA LYS A 203 -1.56 -2.77 -30.28
C LYS A 203 -0.59 -3.39 -31.29
N TYR A 204 -1.09 -3.95 -32.39
CA TYR A 204 -0.23 -4.53 -33.42
C TYR A 204 0.63 -3.47 -34.11
N ILE A 205 0.08 -2.29 -34.40
CA ILE A 205 0.82 -1.17 -34.99
C ILE A 205 1.96 -0.71 -34.06
N ALA A 206 1.68 -0.56 -32.75
CA ALA A 206 2.72 -0.21 -31.77
C ALA A 206 3.84 -1.26 -31.73
N LEU A 207 3.49 -2.55 -31.67
CA LEU A 207 4.45 -3.66 -31.62
C LEU A 207 5.34 -3.71 -32.88
N VAL A 208 4.74 -3.56 -34.06
CA VAL A 208 5.48 -3.49 -35.33
C VAL A 208 6.40 -2.27 -35.34
N GLY A 209 5.93 -1.14 -34.82
CA GLY A 209 6.71 0.07 -34.67
C GLY A 209 7.95 -0.09 -33.80
N ASP A 210 7.81 -0.73 -32.64
CA ASP A 210 8.92 -1.00 -31.73
C ASP A 210 9.92 -1.99 -32.34
N HIS A 211 9.44 -3.03 -33.02
CA HIS A 211 10.30 -3.94 -33.78
C HIS A 211 11.06 -3.21 -34.90
N ALA A 212 10.40 -2.29 -35.62
CA ALA A 212 11.03 -1.50 -36.66
C ALA A 212 12.12 -0.56 -36.10
N LYS A 213 11.86 0.10 -34.96
CA LYS A 213 12.86 0.92 -34.25
C LYS A 213 14.04 0.07 -33.76
N GLY A 214 13.77 -1.10 -33.18
CA GLY A 214 14.80 -2.03 -32.71
C GLY A 214 15.69 -2.53 -33.86
N LEU A 215 15.07 -2.86 -34.99
CA LEU A 215 15.78 -3.27 -36.20
C LEU A 215 16.64 -2.13 -36.77
N LEU A 216 16.13 -0.90 -36.84
CA LEU A 216 16.90 0.28 -37.25
C LEU A 216 18.08 0.56 -36.29
N GLY A 217 17.87 0.39 -34.98
CA GLY A 217 18.93 0.48 -33.97
C GLY A 217 20.02 -0.57 -34.20
N ALA A 218 19.63 -1.82 -34.44
CA ALA A 218 20.58 -2.89 -34.75
C ALA A 218 21.35 -2.64 -36.06
N LEU A 219 20.67 -2.16 -37.11
CA LEU A 219 21.30 -1.82 -38.39
C LEU A 219 22.27 -0.65 -38.28
N SER A 220 21.91 0.40 -37.54
CA SER A 220 22.79 1.56 -37.33
C SER A 220 24.01 1.22 -36.49
N ALA A 221 23.87 0.40 -35.45
CA ALA A 221 24.99 -0.15 -34.70
C ALA A 221 25.91 -1.01 -35.59
N LEU A 222 25.33 -1.78 -36.51
CA LEU A 222 26.09 -2.58 -37.46
C LEU A 222 26.84 -1.73 -38.48
N GLU A 223 26.21 -0.67 -38.99
CA GLU A 223 26.83 0.31 -39.87
C GLU A 223 28.02 1.00 -39.18
N ALA A 224 27.86 1.39 -37.91
CA ALA A 224 28.93 1.98 -37.10
C ALA A 224 30.10 1.00 -36.83
N SER A 225 29.81 -0.30 -36.74
CA SER A 225 30.83 -1.35 -36.52
C SER A 225 31.67 -1.70 -37.76
N GLY A 226 31.30 -1.22 -38.96
CA GLY A 226 32.04 -1.48 -40.20
C GLY A 226 32.01 -2.93 -40.71
N SER A 227 31.21 -3.81 -40.11
CA SER A 227 31.16 -5.25 -40.43
C SER A 227 30.39 -5.52 -41.73
N ARG A 228 31.11 -5.51 -42.86
CA ARG A 228 30.56 -5.79 -44.20
C ARG A 228 29.98 -7.20 -44.35
N GLN A 229 30.47 -8.18 -43.59
CA GLN A 229 29.98 -9.56 -43.60
C GLN A 229 28.64 -9.71 -42.87
N ALA A 230 28.46 -9.03 -41.74
CA ALA A 230 27.20 -9.08 -41.01
C ALA A 230 26.06 -8.35 -41.75
N ALA A 231 26.37 -7.25 -42.44
CA ALA A 231 25.41 -6.54 -43.29
C ALA A 231 24.90 -7.41 -44.45
N VAL A 232 25.77 -8.23 -45.06
CA VAL A 232 25.41 -9.16 -46.14
C VAL A 232 24.58 -10.34 -45.62
N ALA A 233 24.84 -10.81 -44.39
CA ALA A 233 24.07 -11.89 -43.76
C ALA A 233 22.63 -11.49 -43.40
N LEU A 234 22.34 -10.20 -43.20
CA LEU A 234 20.99 -9.69 -42.91
C LEU A 234 20.11 -9.50 -44.16
N VAL A 235 20.70 -9.36 -45.34
CA VAL A 235 19.97 -9.18 -46.62
C VAL A 235 18.89 -10.26 -46.85
N PRO A 236 19.17 -11.58 -46.71
CA PRO A 236 18.14 -12.60 -46.89
C PRO A 236 17.05 -12.60 -45.82
N LEU A 237 17.34 -12.10 -44.61
CA LEU A 237 16.36 -12.01 -43.50
C LEU A 237 15.41 -10.82 -43.66
N LEU A 238 15.85 -9.75 -44.33
CA LEU A 238 15.03 -8.57 -44.64
C LEU A 238 14.21 -8.71 -45.94
N ALA A 239 14.59 -9.63 -46.83
CA ALA A 239 13.91 -9.85 -48.10
C ALA A 239 12.40 -10.14 -47.99
N PRO A 240 11.90 -10.92 -47.01
CA PRO A 240 10.46 -11.17 -46.85
C PRO A 240 9.69 -9.90 -46.47
N VAL A 241 10.25 -9.09 -45.56
CA VAL A 241 9.64 -7.82 -45.11
C VAL A 241 9.58 -6.82 -46.26
N MET A 242 10.66 -6.73 -47.04
CA MET A 242 10.71 -5.91 -48.26
C MET A 242 9.65 -6.32 -49.29
N LYS A 243 9.41 -7.63 -49.45
CA LYS A 243 8.39 -8.16 -50.37
C LYS A 243 6.98 -7.79 -49.93
N VAL A 244 6.68 -7.90 -48.63
CA VAL A 244 5.38 -7.51 -48.07
C VAL A 244 5.15 -6.01 -48.19
N LEU A 245 6.14 -5.18 -47.83
CA LEU A 245 6.07 -3.72 -48.00
C LEU A 245 5.86 -3.31 -49.46
N SER A 246 6.54 -3.98 -50.41
CA SER A 246 6.34 -3.71 -51.83
C SER A 246 4.95 -4.09 -52.33
N GLY A 247 4.32 -5.11 -51.75
CA GLY A 247 2.95 -5.52 -52.07
C GLY A 247 1.92 -4.49 -51.60
N ILE A 248 2.05 -4.00 -50.37
CA ILE A 248 1.15 -2.99 -49.78
C ILE A 248 1.23 -1.67 -50.57
N ILE A 249 2.42 -1.23 -50.95
CA ILE A 249 2.63 0.00 -51.74
C ILE A 249 2.03 -0.14 -53.16
N SER A 250 2.05 -1.35 -53.73
CA SER A 250 1.41 -1.61 -55.04
C SER A 250 -0.13 -1.56 -54.95
N GLU A 251 -0.74 -2.04 -53.86
CA GLU A 251 -2.20 -1.95 -53.66
C GLU A 251 -2.69 -0.51 -53.39
N GLU A 252 -1.92 0.31 -52.67
CA GLU A 252 -2.24 1.74 -52.49
C GLU A 252 -2.11 2.55 -53.79
N ALA A 253 -1.13 2.21 -54.65
CA ALA A 253 -0.96 2.86 -55.94
C ALA A 253 -2.09 2.52 -56.94
N GLU A 254 -2.68 1.33 -56.85
CA GLU A 254 -3.83 0.93 -57.68
C GLU A 254 -5.15 1.51 -57.17
N SER A 255 -5.33 1.67 -55.85
CA SER A 255 -6.54 2.29 -55.28
C SER A 255 -6.59 3.81 -55.45
N GLY A 256 -5.44 4.51 -55.40
CA GLY A 256 -5.35 5.95 -55.68
C GLY A 256 -5.48 6.35 -57.16
N GLY A 257 -5.36 5.40 -58.10
CA GLY A 257 -5.45 5.64 -59.53
C GLY A 257 -6.87 5.62 -60.12
N SER A 258 -7.88 5.22 -59.34
CA SER A 258 -9.26 5.05 -59.83
C SER A 258 -10.16 6.29 -59.67
N GLY A 259 -9.66 7.38 -59.07
CA GLY A 259 -10.42 8.63 -58.85
C GLY A 259 -10.20 9.75 -59.88
N SER A 260 -9.48 9.51 -60.98
CA SER A 260 -9.18 10.55 -61.98
C SER A 260 -9.36 10.03 -63.40
N SER A 261 -10.60 9.68 -63.77
CA SER A 261 -11.11 9.64 -65.14
C SER A 261 -12.61 9.33 -65.13
N ALA A 262 -13.42 10.31 -65.54
CA ALA A 262 -14.89 10.30 -65.76
C ALA A 262 -15.79 10.45 -64.53
#